data_AF-A0A162L5H0-F1
#
_entry.id   AF-A0A162L5H0-F1
#
_cell.length_a   1.000
_cell.length_b   1.000
_cell.length_c   1.000
_cell.angle_alpha   90.00
_cell.angle_beta   90.00
_cell.angle_gamma   90.00
#
_symmetry.space_group_name_H-M   'P 1'
#
loop_
_entity.id
_entity.type
_entity.pdbx_description
1 polymer ?
#
loop_
_entity_poly.entity_id
_entity_poly.type
_entity_poly.pdbx_seq_one_letter_code
_entity_poly.pdbx_strand_id
1 'polypeptide(L)'
;MVAFPKTLVAAVAAVLSLSTGALADCSSYGVDYSNGGAYYIDGTSNQYFSFITIFQGCTQESISPILVDSDNNQYACSAINTTPAGEQQTSTW
;
A
#
# COMPACT_ATOMS: atom_id res chain seq x y z
N MET A 1 52.73 6.56 12.80
CA MET A 1 51.83 7.03 11.72
C MET A 1 51.04 5.83 11.25
N VAL A 2 49.75 5.72 11.60
CA VAL A 2 48.92 4.58 11.21
C VAL A 2 48.47 4.78 9.77
N ALA A 3 49.01 3.97 8.86
CA ALA A 3 48.62 3.97 7.47
C ALA A 3 47.26 3.27 7.34
N PHE A 4 46.20 4.04 7.09
CA PHE A 4 44.90 3.47 6.73
C PHE A 4 44.99 2.93 5.30
N PRO A 5 44.76 1.62 5.07
CA PRO A 5 44.86 1.04 3.74
C PRO A 5 43.73 1.59 2.85
N LYS A 6 44.13 2.16 1.71
CA LYS A 6 43.25 2.79 0.70
C LYS A 6 42.14 1.86 0.19
N THR A 7 42.36 0.55 0.29
CA THR A 7 41.42 -0.53 -0.01
C THR A 7 40.24 -0.63 0.96
N LEU A 8 40.43 -0.30 2.23
CA LEU A 8 39.36 -0.35 3.24
C LEU A 8 38.32 0.76 3.01
N VAL A 9 38.78 1.93 2.55
CA VAL A 9 37.91 3.08 2.24
C VAL A 9 37.03 2.81 1.01
N ALA A 10 37.58 2.17 -0.02
CA ALA A 10 36.83 1.83 -1.23
C ALA A 10 35.76 0.76 -1.00
N ALA A 11 36.04 -0.23 -0.14
CA ALA A 11 35.08 -1.28 0.21
C ALA A 11 33.87 -0.73 0.98
N VAL A 12 34.08 0.24 1.88
CA VAL A 12 33.00 0.87 2.63
C VAL A 12 32.11 1.71 1.70
N ALA A 13 32.69 2.49 0.78
CA ALA A 13 31.91 3.29 -0.17
C ALA A 13 31.03 2.44 -1.10
N ALA A 14 31.51 1.27 -1.54
CA ALA A 14 30.75 0.35 -2.38
C ALA A 14 29.55 -0.29 -1.64
N VAL A 15 29.66 -0.54 -0.34
CA VAL A 15 28.57 -1.11 0.46
C VAL A 15 27.45 -0.08 0.72
N LEU A 16 27.77 1.20 0.85
CA LEU A 16 26.75 2.26 1.02
C LEU A 16 25.93 2.52 -0.25
N SER A 17 26.44 2.21 -1.45
CA SER A 17 25.70 2.40 -2.70
C SER A 17 24.60 1.36 -2.98
N LEU A 18 24.50 0.28 -2.19
CA LEU A 18 23.50 -0.77 -2.39
C LEU A 18 22.15 -0.48 -1.70
N SER A 19 22.02 0.61 -0.94
CA SER A 19 20.75 1.00 -0.35
C SER A 19 19.91 1.87 -1.29
N THR A 20 19.62 1.37 -2.49
CA THR A 20 18.45 1.88 -3.23
C THR A 20 17.24 1.25 -2.56
N GLY A 21 16.65 1.94 -1.58
CA GLY A 21 15.33 1.58 -1.08
C GLY A 21 14.39 1.44 -2.26
N ALA A 22 13.53 0.40 -2.25
CA ALA A 22 12.48 0.29 -3.25
C ALA A 22 11.63 1.56 -3.15
N LEU A 23 11.76 2.47 -4.12
CA LEU A 23 10.76 3.49 -4.33
C LEU A 23 9.50 2.71 -4.68
N ALA A 24 8.55 2.64 -3.77
CA ALA A 24 7.25 2.06 -4.07
C ALA A 24 6.61 2.93 -5.14
N ASP A 25 6.75 2.53 -6.40
CA ASP A 25 6.24 3.27 -7.55
C ASP A 25 4.73 3.42 -7.45
N CYS A 26 4.05 2.49 -6.75
CA CYS A 26 2.65 2.58 -6.41
C CYS A 26 2.44 2.21 -4.94
N SER A 27 1.80 3.10 -4.19
CA SER A 27 1.39 2.87 -2.80
C SER A 27 -0.11 3.07 -2.66
N SER A 28 -0.74 2.27 -1.80
CA SER A 28 -2.13 2.44 -1.39
C SER A 28 -2.22 2.68 0.11
N TYR A 29 -3.05 3.65 0.50
CA TYR A 29 -3.30 3.99 1.88
C TYR A 29 -4.76 3.72 2.20
N GLY A 30 -5.03 2.77 3.09
CA GLY A 30 -6.38 2.52 3.60
C GLY A 30 -6.87 3.72 4.39
N VAL A 31 -8.14 4.09 4.20
CA VAL A 31 -8.78 5.16 4.96
C VAL A 31 -9.59 4.53 6.08
N ASP A 32 -9.03 4.57 7.29
CA ASP A 32 -9.63 4.01 8.52
C ASP A 32 -10.82 4.84 9.05
N TYR A 33 -11.02 6.07 8.55
CA TYR A 33 -12.13 6.94 8.93
C TYR A 33 -12.54 7.83 7.74
N SER A 34 -13.66 7.56 7.08
CA SER A 34 -14.13 8.43 5.99
C SER A 34 -14.93 9.64 6.48
N ASN A 35 -15.50 9.56 7.69
CA ASN A 35 -16.36 10.60 8.28
C ASN A 35 -16.07 10.92 9.76
N GLY A 36 -14.91 10.51 10.27
CA GLY A 36 -14.54 10.70 11.69
C GLY A 36 -15.22 9.74 12.68
N GLY A 37 -15.95 8.73 12.20
CA GLY A 37 -16.53 7.65 13.02
C GLY A 37 -15.74 6.34 12.88
N ALA A 38 -15.52 5.64 13.99
CA ALA A 38 -14.87 4.34 14.03
C ALA A 38 -15.64 3.31 13.19
N TYR A 39 -14.96 2.62 12.26
CA TYR A 39 -15.56 1.44 11.63
C TYR A 39 -15.58 0.30 12.64
N TYR A 40 -16.74 0.09 13.26
CA TYR A 40 -17.10 -1.25 13.67
C TYR A 40 -17.54 -1.98 12.42
N ILE A 41 -16.71 -2.90 11.92
CA ILE A 41 -17.17 -3.94 10.98
C ILE A 41 -18.21 -4.75 11.75
N ASP A 42 -19.48 -4.41 11.55
CA ASP A 42 -20.59 -5.12 12.15
C ASP A 42 -20.84 -6.41 11.36
N GLY A 43 -20.37 -7.53 11.88
CA GLY A 43 -20.60 -8.85 11.29
C GLY A 43 -22.06 -9.30 11.26
N THR A 44 -22.98 -8.53 11.85
CA THR A 44 -24.43 -8.77 11.78
C THR A 44 -25.13 -7.90 10.74
N SER A 45 -24.41 -6.95 10.13
CA SER A 45 -24.93 -6.11 9.06
C SER A 45 -25.14 -6.92 7.78
N ASN A 46 -26.27 -6.69 7.12
CA ASN A 46 -26.54 -7.18 5.76
C ASN A 46 -26.23 -6.12 4.69
N GLN A 47 -25.55 -5.02 5.06
CA GLN A 47 -25.09 -4.01 4.11
C GLN A 47 -23.79 -4.48 3.44
N TYR A 48 -23.58 -4.04 2.20
CA TYR A 48 -22.35 -4.30 1.48
C TYR A 48 -21.14 -3.74 2.22
N PHE A 49 -20.08 -4.54 2.29
CA PHE A 49 -18.82 -4.09 2.85
C PHE A 49 -18.18 -3.10 1.88
N SER A 50 -17.78 -1.94 2.38
CA SER A 50 -17.10 -0.91 1.60
C SER A 50 -15.77 -0.58 2.26
N PHE A 51 -14.71 -0.48 1.47
CA PHE A 51 -13.45 0.09 1.93
C PHE A 51 -13.00 1.20 0.99
N ILE A 52 -12.22 2.12 1.55
CA ILE A 52 -11.72 3.29 0.85
C ILE A 52 -10.20 3.25 0.87
N THR A 53 -9.61 3.54 -0.29
CA THR A 53 -8.17 3.58 -0.46
C THR A 53 -7.75 4.84 -1.21
N ILE A 54 -6.54 5.32 -0.95
CA ILE A 54 -5.92 6.44 -1.66
C ILE A 54 -4.64 5.91 -2.30
N PHE A 55 -4.51 6.08 -3.61
CA PHE A 55 -3.33 5.67 -4.36
C PHE A 55 -2.32 6.82 -4.51
N GLN A 56 -1.03 6.50 -4.53
CA GLN A 56 0.07 7.43 -4.78
C GLN A 56 1.13 6.80 -5.68
N GLY A 57 1.60 7.55 -6.68
CA GLY A 57 2.64 7.12 -7.63
C GLY A 57 2.17 6.16 -8.74
N CYS A 58 0.99 5.57 -8.61
CA CYS A 58 0.52 4.52 -9.51
C CYS A 58 0.29 5.00 -10.96
N THR A 59 0.55 4.11 -11.92
CA THR A 59 0.07 4.21 -13.30
C THR A 59 -1.44 4.01 -13.38
N GLN A 60 -2.09 4.49 -14.44
CA GLN A 60 -3.53 4.29 -14.65
C GLN A 60 -3.82 2.80 -14.89
N GLU A 61 -4.40 2.14 -13.89
CA GLU A 61 -4.82 0.76 -13.94
C GLU A 61 -6.19 0.59 -13.29
N SER A 62 -6.91 -0.45 -13.71
CA SER A 62 -8.16 -0.89 -13.07
C SER A 62 -7.85 -2.18 -12.31
N ILE A 63 -8.16 -2.18 -11.02
CA ILE A 63 -7.92 -3.34 -10.14
C ILE A 63 -9.23 -3.78 -9.47
N SER A 64 -9.32 -5.06 -9.14
CA SER A 64 -10.43 -5.65 -8.38
C SER A 64 -9.90 -6.19 -7.04
N PRO A 65 -10.06 -5.44 -5.95
CA PRO A 65 -9.57 -5.84 -4.64
C PRO A 65 -10.28 -7.07 -4.09
N ILE A 66 -9.60 -7.82 -3.22
CA ILE A 66 -10.13 -9.03 -2.60
C ILE A 66 -10.29 -8.80 -1.10
N LEU A 67 -11.51 -9.00 -0.59
CA LEU A 67 -11.78 -9.12 0.84
C LEU A 67 -11.54 -10.57 1.26
N VAL A 68 -10.77 -10.76 2.33
CA VAL A 68 -10.48 -12.07 2.93
C VAL A 68 -11.06 -12.11 4.34
N ASP A 69 -11.89 -13.11 4.64
CA ASP A 69 -12.46 -13.27 5.98
C ASP A 69 -11.57 -14.12 6.92
N SER A 70 -12.02 -14.32 8.16
CA SER A 70 -11.30 -15.12 9.16
C SER A 70 -11.16 -16.60 8.82
N ASP A 71 -12.03 -17.12 7.95
CA ASP A 71 -12.00 -18.51 7.48
C ASP A 71 -11.18 -18.66 6.19
N ASN A 72 -10.56 -17.57 5.70
CA ASN A 72 -9.82 -17.45 4.44
C ASN A 72 -10.68 -17.55 3.18
N ASN A 73 -11.99 -17.31 3.27
CA ASN A 73 -12.82 -17.15 2.07
C ASN A 73 -12.46 -15.82 1.39
N GLN A 74 -12.50 -15.83 0.06
CA GLN A 74 -12.13 -14.69 -0.78
C GLN A 74 -13.32 -14.15 -1.53
N TYR A 75 -13.45 -12.84 -1.50
CA TYR A 75 -14.60 -12.10 -1.99
C TYR A 75 -14.12 -10.98 -2.92
N ALA A 76 -14.46 -11.06 -4.20
CA ALA A 76 -14.05 -10.05 -5.17
C ALA A 76 -14.92 -8.80 -5.06
N CYS A 77 -14.30 -7.65 -4.79
CA CYS A 77 -14.98 -6.37 -4.71
C CYS A 77 -15.11 -5.71 -6.09
N SER A 78 -15.92 -4.65 -6.17
CA SER A 78 -16.06 -3.83 -7.39
C SER A 78 -14.73 -3.19 -7.81
N ALA A 79 -14.53 -3.08 -9.13
CA ALA A 79 -13.30 -2.55 -9.69
C ALA A 79 -13.13 -1.05 -9.38
N ILE A 80 -11.88 -0.63 -9.12
CA ILE A 80 -11.49 0.76 -8.87
C ILE A 80 -10.25 1.13 -9.68
N ASN A 81 -10.09 2.42 -9.97
CA ASN A 81 -8.90 2.92 -10.66
C ASN A 81 -7.82 3.30 -9.65
N THR A 82 -6.56 3.05 -9.99
CA THR A 82 -5.38 3.45 -9.18
C THR A 82 -5.02 4.94 -9.32
N THR A 83 -5.80 5.69 -10.10
CA THR A 83 -5.61 7.10 -10.42
C THR A 83 -6.98 7.80 -10.47
N PRO A 84 -7.04 9.11 -10.21
CA PRO A 84 -5.93 10.03 -9.93
C PRO A 84 -5.29 9.81 -8.54
N ALA A 85 -4.01 10.15 -8.42
CA ALA A 85 -3.28 10.04 -7.16
C ALA A 85 -3.83 11.03 -6.12
N GLY A 86 -3.85 10.62 -4.86
CA GLY A 86 -4.33 11.45 -3.74
C GLY A 86 -5.85 11.53 -3.60
N GLU A 87 -6.63 10.88 -4.46
CA GLU A 87 -8.09 10.81 -4.36
C GLU A 87 -8.57 9.50 -3.74
N GLN A 88 -9.70 9.58 -3.04
CA GLN A 88 -10.34 8.41 -2.43
C GLN A 88 -11.05 7.57 -3.49
N GLN A 89 -10.73 6.29 -3.50
CA GLN A 89 -11.36 5.28 -4.33
C GLN A 89 -12.12 4.32 -3.43
N THR A 90 -13.39 4.08 -3.73
CA THR A 90 -14.27 3.22 -2.93
C THR A 90 -14.57 1.94 -3.70
N SER A 91 -14.36 0.79 -3.05
CA SER A 91 -14.70 -0.52 -3.60
C SER A 91 -15.65 -1.23 -2.63
N THR A 92 -16.59 -1.98 -3.20
CA THR A 92 -17.71 -2.60 -2.49
C THR A 92 -17.81 -4.07 -2.84
N TRP A 93 -18.01 -4.93 -1.83
CA TRP A 93 -18.39 -6.33 -2.02
C TRP A 93 -19.88 -6.50 -1.77
#